data_AF-A0A7K9K4Q8-F1
#
_entry.id   AF-A0A7K9K4Q8-F1
#
_cell.length_a   1.000
_cell.length_b   1.000
_cell.length_c   1.000
_cell.angle_alpha   90.00
_cell.angle_beta   90.00
_cell.angle_gamma   90.00
#
_symmetry.space_group_name_H-M   'P 1'
#
loop_
_entity.id
_entity.type
_entity.pdbx_description
1 polymer ?
#
loop_
_entity_poly.entity_id
_entity_poly.type
_entity_poly.pdbx_seq_one_letter_code
_entity_poly.pdbx_strand_id
1 'polypeptide(L)' 'TLIHLTFLHETGSNNPLGISSNCDKIPFHPYFSTKDILGFIAILVPLGVLAIF' A
#
# COMPACT_ATOMS: atom_id res chain seq x y z
N THR A 1 2.05 -15.15 0.97
CA THR A 1 2.30 -13.73 1.27
C THR A 1 3.74 -13.46 1.65
N LEU A 2 4.36 -14.17 2.60
CA LEU A 2 5.78 -13.92 2.96
C LEU A 2 6.76 -14.04 1.78
N ILE A 3 6.72 -15.16 1.03
CA ILE A 3 7.58 -15.35 -0.16
C ILE A 3 7.34 -14.28 -1.24
N HIS A 4 6.09 -13.86 -1.40
CA HIS A 4 5.74 -12.80 -2.35
C HIS A 4 6.34 -11.46 -1.93
N LEU A 5 6.21 -11.09 -0.65
CA LEU A 5 6.77 -9.86 -0.12
C LEU A 5 8.30 -9.88 -0.11
N THR A 6 8.96 -11.02 0.12
CA THR A 6 10.42 -11.10 0.04
C THR A 6 10.90 -10.78 -1.38
N PHE A 7 10.29 -11.36 -2.42
CA PHE A 7 10.68 -11.03 -3.79
C PHE A 7 10.35 -9.58 -4.18
N LEU A 8 9.23 -9.04 -3.69
CA LEU A 8 8.90 -7.62 -3.90
C LEU A 8 9.89 -6.69 -3.19
N HIS A 9 10.40 -7.06 -2.01
CA HIS A 9 11.39 -6.28 -1.28
C HIS A 9 12.76 -6.28 -1.95
N GLU A 10 13.15 -7.35 -2.64
CA GLU A 10 14.42 -7.38 -3.40
C GLU A 10 14.44 -6.34 -4.54
N THR A 11 13.31 -6.14 -5.23
CA THR A 11 13.23 -5.17 -6.35
C THR A 11 12.68 -3.80 -5.94
N GLY A 12 11.89 -3.75 -4.87
CA GLY A 12 11.04 -2.62 -4.51
C GLY A 12 9.77 -2.51 -5.36
N SER A 13 8.90 -1.59 -4.97
CA SER A 13 7.63 -1.29 -5.66
C SER A 13 7.86 -0.57 -6.99
N ASN A 14 7.07 -0.91 -8.00
CA ASN A 14 6.98 -0.11 -9.22
C ASN A 14 6.15 1.17 -8.99
N ASN A 15 6.18 2.10 -9.95
CA ASN A 15 5.40 3.34 -9.92
C ASN A 15 4.55 3.50 -11.21
N PRO A 16 3.54 4.38 -11.21
CA PRO A 16 2.62 4.53 -12.34
C PRO A 16 3.27 4.90 -13.67
N LEU A 17 4.42 5.57 -13.64
CA LEU A 17 5.15 5.96 -14.86
C LEU A 17 6.01 4.81 -15.42
N GLY A 18 6.21 3.73 -14.66
CA GLY A 18 6.99 2.57 -15.09
C GLY A 18 8.48 2.83 -15.30
N ILE A 19 9.00 3.97 -14.84
CA ILE A 19 10.42 4.34 -14.90
C ILE A 19 11.12 4.07 -13.56
N SER A 20 12.45 4.17 -13.51
CA SER A 20 13.18 4.01 -12.24
C SER A 20 12.78 5.09 -11.22
N SER A 21 12.34 4.66 -10.04
CA SER A 21 11.98 5.53 -8.90
C SER A 21 13.14 5.78 -7.93
N ASN A 22 14.35 5.29 -8.23
CA ASN A 22 15.49 5.35 -7.29
C ASN A 22 15.91 6.78 -6.92
N CYS A 23 15.63 7.77 -7.77
CA CYS A 23 15.93 9.17 -7.50
C CYS A 23 14.94 9.85 -6.53
N ASP A 24 13.75 9.28 -6.30
CA ASP A 24 12.67 9.91 -5.54
C ASP A 24 12.00 8.90 -4.58
N LYS A 25 12.83 8.17 -3.83
CA LYS A 25 12.32 7.25 -2.80
C LYS A 25 12.04 8.02 -1.51
N ILE A 26 10.82 7.86 -1.00
CA ILE A 26 10.39 8.32 0.32
C ILE A 26 10.28 7.13 1.28
N PRO A 27 10.46 7.33 2.60
CA PRO A 27 10.30 6.26 3.58
C PRO A 27 8.85 5.77 3.64
N PHE A 28 8.66 4.50 3.99
CA PHE A 28 7.32 3.91 4.11
C PHE A 28 6.46 4.61 5.18
N HIS A 29 7.04 4.84 6.36
CA HIS A 29 6.43 5.61 7.43
C HIS A 29 6.96 7.05 7.40
N PRO A 30 6.11 8.09 7.52
CA PRO A 30 4.66 8.03 7.78
C PRO A 30 3.78 7.89 6.53
N TYR A 31 4.34 8.10 5.34
CA TYR A 31 3.57 8.37 4.12
C TYR A 31 2.61 7.24 3.71
N PHE A 32 3.15 6.05 3.43
CA PHE A 32 2.35 4.91 2.99
C PHE A 32 1.57 4.28 4.15
N SER A 33 2.12 4.30 5.37
CA SER A 33 1.40 3.84 6.56
C SER A 33 0.09 4.60 6.79
N THR A 34 0.12 5.94 6.73
CA THR A 34 -1.11 6.74 6.87
C THR A 34 -2.05 6.57 5.68
N LYS A 35 -1.52 6.48 4.45
CA LYS A 35 -2.32 6.22 3.24
C LYS A 35 -3.07 4.88 3.33
N ASP A 36 -2.40 3.84 3.82
CA ASP A 36 -2.98 2.50 3.94
C ASP A 36 -4.06 2.45 5.02
N ILE A 37 -3.87 3.14 6.16
CA ILE A 37 -4.90 3.27 7.20
C ILE A 37 -6.16 3.96 6.65
N LEU A 38 -5.99 5.05 5.91
CA LEU A 38 -7.12 5.74 5.26
C LEU A 38 -7.85 4.80 4.29
N GLY A 39 -7.12 4.09 3.45
CA GLY A 39 -7.68 3.11 2.51
C GLY A 39 -8.39 1.95 3.22
N PHE A 40 -7.84 1.47 4.33
CA PHE A 40 -8.44 0.41 5.15
C PHE A 40 -9.78 0.86 5.74
N ILE A 41 -9.85 2.07 6.29
CA ILE A 41 -11.11 2.65 6.80
C ILE A 41 -12.12 2.80 5.65
N ALA A 42 -11.69 3.28 4.49
CA ALA A 42 -12.56 3.47 3.33
C ALA A 42 -13.20 2.14 2.83
N ILE A 43 -12.54 1.01 3.01
CA ILE A 43 -13.09 -0.33 2.71
C ILE A 43 -13.93 -0.87 3.88
N LEU A 44 -13.50 -0.65 5.12
CA LEU A 44 -14.24 -1.13 6.29
C LEU A 44 -15.61 -0.48 6.45
N VAL A 45 -15.77 0.79 6.11
CA VAL A 45 -17.07 1.48 6.22
C VAL A 45 -18.18 0.80 5.41
N PRO A 46 -18.07 0.62 4.08
CA PRO A 46 -19.10 -0.05 3.31
C PRO A 46 -19.26 -1.53 3.67
N LEU A 47 -18.16 -2.21 4.05
CA LEU A 47 -18.24 -3.59 4.57
C LEU A 47 -19.07 -3.66 5.85
N GLY A 48 -18.85 -2.73 6.79
CA GLY A 48 -19.60 -2.63 8.03
C GLY A 48 -21.07 -2.27 7.79
N VAL A 49 -21.34 -1.36 6.85
CA VAL A 49 -22.72 -1.06 6.41
C VAL A 49 -23.41 -2.32 5.89
N LEU A 50 -22.75 -3.11 5.03
CA LEU A 50 -23.29 -4.37 4.53
C LEU A 50 -23.52 -5.41 5.64
N ALA A 51 -22.61 -5.50 6.61
CA ALA A 51 -22.70 -6.51 7.67
C ALA A 51 -23.79 -6.19 8.72
N ILE A 52 -24.19 -4.93 8.85
CA ILE A 52 -25.20 -4.45 9.82
C ILE A 52 -26.61 -4.36 9.19
N PHE A 53 -26.70 -4.39 7.87
CA PHE A 53 -27.96 -4.41 7.11
C PHE A 53 -28.52 -5.83 6.98
#